data_AF-R5GZ41-F1
#
_entry.id   AF-R5GZ41-F1
#
_cell.length_a   1.000
_cell.length_b   1.000
_cell.length_c   1.000
_cell.angle_alpha   90.00
_cell.angle_beta   90.00
_cell.angle_gamma   90.00
#
_symmetry.space_group_name_H-M   'P 1'
#
loop_
_entity.id
_entity.type
_entity.pdbx_description
1 polymer ?
#
loop_
_entity_poly.entity_id
_entity_poly.type
_entity_poly.pdbx_seq_one_letter_code
_entity_poly.pdbx_strand_id
1 'polypeptide(L)' 'MAYKLDVTNADCYEGTTTLINKLDITDENEMNSSEALITAYKAASLINEPLAADFGFEN' A
#
# COMPACT_ATOMS: atom_id res chain seq x y z
N MET A 1 13.22 15.86 23.82
CA MET A 1 12.72 16.41 22.55
C MET A 1 11.56 15.54 22.11
N ALA A 2 10.34 15.89 22.51
CA ALA A 2 9.16 15.11 22.13
C ALA A 2 8.80 15.49 20.69
N TYR A 3 9.01 14.57 19.76
CA TYR A 3 8.53 14.70 18.39
C TYR A 3 6.99 14.69 18.42
N LYS A 4 6.36 15.68 17.79
CA LYS A 4 4.92 15.71 17.56
C LYS A 4 4.66 14.73 16.41
N LEU A 5 4.33 13.49 16.72
CA LEU A 5 3.76 12.57 15.74
C LEU A 5 2.34 13.08 15.46
N ASP A 6 2.14 13.78 14.34
CA ASP A 6 0.79 13.95 13.81
C ASP A 6 0.36 12.57 13.31
N VAL A 7 -0.44 11.88 14.12
CA VAL A 7 -1.04 10.60 13.77
C VAL A 7 -2.12 10.93 12.75
N THR A 8 -1.73 11.08 11.49
CA THR A 8 -2.67 11.39 10.41
C THR A 8 -3.38 10.10 10.03
N ASN A 9 -4.58 9.89 10.56
CA ASN A 9 -5.53 8.90 10.02
C ASN A 9 -6.12 9.33 8.66
N ALA A 10 -5.43 10.23 7.93
CA ALA A 10 -5.92 10.82 6.68
C ALA A 10 -6.10 9.76 5.58
N ASP A 11 -5.33 8.68 5.64
CA ASP A 11 -5.32 7.61 4.65
C ASP A 11 -6.02 6.33 5.15
N CYS A 12 -6.70 6.38 6.30
CA CYS A 12 -7.47 5.26 6.84
C CYS A 12 -8.97 5.55 6.75
N TYR A 13 -9.78 4.49 6.74
CA TYR A 13 -11.23 4.68 6.91
C TYR A 13 -11.52 5.26 8.28
N GLU A 14 -12.58 6.07 8.37
CA GLU A 14 -12.95 6.74 9.61
C GLU A 14 -13.22 5.71 10.73
N GLY A 15 -12.55 5.89 11.87
CA GLY A 15 -12.70 5.01 13.02
C GLY A 15 -11.99 3.66 12.90
N THR A 16 -11.17 3.43 11.86
CA THR A 16 -10.39 2.20 11.69
C THR A 16 -8.90 2.47 11.53
N THR A 17 -8.10 1.40 11.59
CA THR A 17 -6.67 1.37 11.23
C THR A 17 -6.45 0.91 9.79
N THR A 18 -7.52 0.59 9.07
CA THR A 18 -7.46 0.03 7.72
C THR A 18 -7.27 1.14 6.70
N LEU A 19 -6.29 0.96 5.81
CA LEU A 19 -5.98 1.91 4.75
C LEU A 19 -7.09 1.98 3.70
N ILE A 20 -7.39 3.18 3.24
CA ILE A 20 -8.26 3.40 2.08
C ILE A 20 -7.61 2.73 0.87
N ASN A 21 -8.34 1.79 0.25
CA ASN A 21 -7.81 0.95 -0.81
C ASN A 21 -8.78 0.85 -1.97
N LYS A 22 -8.26 0.42 -3.13
CA LYS A 22 -9.03 0.35 -4.39
C LYS A 22 -10.11 -0.75 -4.40
N LEU A 23 -10.13 -1.62 -3.39
CA LEU A 23 -11.07 -2.73 -3.28
C LEU A 23 -12.19 -2.46 -2.27
N ASP A 24 -12.17 -1.27 -1.63
CA ASP A 24 -13.14 -0.86 -0.61
C ASP A 24 -13.20 -1.82 0.61
N ILE A 25 -12.08 -2.49 0.91
CA ILE A 25 -12.00 -3.44 2.03
C ILE A 25 -11.75 -2.66 3.33
N THR A 26 -12.64 -2.79 4.31
CA THR A 26 -12.50 -2.15 5.63
C THR A 26 -11.97 -3.09 6.71
N ASP A 27 -12.00 -4.41 6.47
CA ASP A 27 -11.42 -5.41 7.38
C ASP A 27 -9.90 -5.55 7.16
N GLU A 28 -9.12 -5.42 8.23
CA GLU A 28 -7.67 -5.40 8.15
C GLU A 28 -7.07 -6.76 7.75
N ASN A 29 -7.69 -7.88 8.14
CA ASN A 29 -7.20 -9.20 7.78
C ASN A 29 -7.45 -9.51 6.29
N GLU A 30 -8.64 -9.14 5.80
CA GLU A 30 -8.99 -9.27 4.39
C GLU A 30 -8.12 -8.36 3.51
N MET A 31 -7.85 -7.14 3.97
CA MET A 31 -6.96 -6.19 3.28
C MET A 31 -5.55 -6.79 3.16
N ASN A 32 -4.98 -7.26 4.28
CA ASN A 32 -3.63 -7.83 4.31
C ASN A 32 -3.49 -9.05 3.39
N SER A 33 -4.48 -9.94 3.39
CA SER A 33 -4.45 -11.12 2.51
C SER A 33 -4.55 -10.74 1.04
N SER A 34 -5.39 -9.76 0.71
CA SER A 34 -5.60 -9.32 -0.68
C SER A 34 -4.37 -8.57 -1.20
N GLU A 35 -3.80 -7.67 -0.39
CA GLU A 35 -2.59 -6.92 -0.75
C GLU A 35 -1.40 -7.85 -0.98
N ALA A 36 -1.19 -8.84 -0.09
CA ALA A 36 -0.10 -9.80 -0.22
C ALA A 36 -0.19 -10.57 -1.56
N LEU A 37 -1.39 -11.01 -1.94
CA LEU A 37 -1.62 -11.74 -3.18
C LEU A 37 -1.38 -10.87 -4.42
N ILE A 38 -1.92 -9.65 -4.44
CA ILE A 38 -1.76 -8.72 -5.58
C ILE A 38 -0.30 -8.31 -5.73
N THR A 39 0.38 -8.04 -4.62
CA THR A 39 1.79 -7.65 -4.60
C THR A 39 2.67 -8.78 -5.11
N ALA A 40 2.44 -10.02 -4.65
CA ALA A 40 3.17 -11.19 -5.14
C ALA A 40 2.98 -11.40 -6.64
N TYR A 41 1.74 -11.26 -7.13
CA TYR A 41 1.45 -11.35 -8.56
C TYR A 41 2.19 -10.28 -9.36
N LYS A 42 2.12 -9.01 -8.94
CA LYS A 42 2.81 -7.91 -9.61
C LYS A 42 4.33 -8.06 -9.57
N ALA A 43 4.89 -8.54 -8.47
CA ALA A 43 6.33 -8.83 -8.37
C ALA A 43 6.73 -9.91 -9.40
N ALA A 44 5.94 -10.98 -9.53
CA ALA A 44 6.17 -11.99 -10.55
C ALA A 44 6.03 -11.43 -11.97
N SER A 45 5.06 -10.56 -12.22
CA SER A 45 4.94 -9.85 -13.51
C SER A 45 6.17 -9.01 -13.82
N LEU A 46 6.69 -8.25 -12.84
CA LEU A 46 7.89 -7.44 -13.00
C LEU A 46 9.17 -8.24 -13.26
N ILE A 47 9.23 -9.48 -12.74
CA ILE A 47 10.35 -10.40 -13.05
C ILE A 47 10.29 -10.85 -14.52
N ASN A 48 9.09 -11.11 -15.03
CA ASN A 48 8.89 -11.54 -16.42
C ASN A 48 9.00 -10.37 -17.41
N GLU A 49 8.51 -9.20 -17.03
CA GLU A 49 8.50 -7.97 -17.81
C GLU A 49 9.06 -6.81 -16.96
N PRO A 50 10.39 -6.64 -16.92
CA PRO A 50 11.03 -5.59 -16.14
C PRO A 50 10.64 -4.19 -16.64
N LEU A 51 10.50 -3.26 -15.72
CA LEU A 51 10.34 -1.84 -16.06
C LEU A 51 11.59 -1.31 -16.76
N ALA A 52 11.41 -0.25 -17.56
CA ALA A 52 12.53 0.46 -18.17
C ALA A 52 13.54 0.88 -17.09
N ALA A 53 14.82 0.69 -17.38
CA ALA A 53 15.90 1.03 -16.45
C ALA A 53 16.10 2.55 -16.40
N ASP A 54 15.21 3.22 -15.70
CA ASP A 54 15.31 4.63 -15.34
C ASP A 54 15.15 4.75 -13.82
N PHE A 55 16.28 4.70 -13.12
CA PHE A 55 16.32 4.68 -11.66
C PHE A 55 16.39 6.11 -11.12
N GLY A 56 15.22 6.73 -11.02
CA GLY A 56 15.00 8.01 -10.37
C GLY A 56 13.62 8.05 -9.73
N PHE A 57 13.41 8.98 -8.80
CA PHE A 57 12.04 9.42 -8.53
C PHE A 57 11.68 10.37 -9.67
N GLU A 58 10.65 10.05 -10.45
CA GLU A 58 10.17 10.98 -11.47
C GLU A 58 9.84 12.32 -10.79
N ASN A 59 10.40 13.43 -11.31
CA ASN A 59 10.31 14.77 -10.74
C ASN A 59 8.90 15.36 -10.81
#